data_AF-A0A4R1QGQ6-F1
#
_entry.id   AF-A0A4R1QGQ6-F1
#
_cell.length_a   1.000
_cell.length_b   1.000
_cell.length_c   1.000
_cell.angle_alpha   90.00
_cell.angle_beta   90.00
_cell.angle_gamma   90.00
#
_symmetry.space_group_name_H-M   'P 1'
#
loop_
_entity.id
_entity.type
_entity.pdbx_description
1 polymer ?
#
loop_
_entity_poly.entity_id
_entity_poly.type
_entity_poly.pdbx_seq_one_letter_code
_entity_poly.pdbx_strand_id
1 'polypeptide(L)'
;MATHDEYMLIQCQFGKMDKGRMRLGLFSKRLVISFLVCLWMLYLTEVFTIEAHVISGNGNPGLLMVMFAVFSFLFFGMELWKVLNHMNIAKRGWLFISIGSFCTLIISAVLEAAYVIDLIKQLGGSPSNVNSKIYRFSWINQYTNTFYINAYTYIIFVSSIVFICSIQKMFAKR
;
A
#
# COMPACT_ATOMS: atom_id res chain seq x y z
N MET A 1 47.81 28.56 3.56
CA MET A 1 48.01 27.35 4.38
C MET A 1 46.71 27.15 5.14
N ALA A 2 45.81 26.30 4.64
CA ALA A 2 44.51 26.05 5.30
C ALA A 2 44.77 25.44 6.69
N THR A 3 44.08 25.94 7.71
CA THR A 3 44.29 25.51 9.11
C THR A 3 43.75 24.09 9.32
N HIS A 4 44.33 23.36 10.26
CA HIS A 4 43.98 21.95 10.56
C HIS A 4 42.46 21.75 10.82
N ASP A 5 41.78 22.79 11.28
CA ASP A 5 40.33 22.82 11.52
C ASP A 5 39.49 22.79 10.24
N GLU A 6 39.93 23.43 9.14
CA GLU A 6 39.22 23.38 7.85
C GLU A 6 39.21 21.96 7.28
N TYR A 7 40.32 21.23 7.40
CA TYR A 7 40.40 19.84 6.95
C TYR A 7 39.48 18.90 7.75
N MET A 8 39.36 19.10 9.06
CA MET A 8 38.45 18.33 9.92
C MET A 8 36.97 18.59 9.59
N LEU A 9 36.61 19.84 9.29
CA LEU A 9 35.26 20.20 8.86
C LEU A 9 34.89 19.58 7.51
N ILE A 10 35.81 19.58 6.54
CA ILE A 10 35.60 18.99 5.21
C ILE A 10 35.44 17.47 5.31
N GLN A 11 36.28 16.78 6.11
CA GLN A 11 36.18 15.33 6.33
C GLN A 11 34.85 14.94 7.02
N CYS A 12 34.39 15.73 7.99
CA CYS A 12 33.12 15.50 8.67
C CYS A 12 31.90 15.73 7.74
N GLN A 13 31.97 16.72 6.85
CA GLN A 13 30.96 17.00 5.83
C GLN A 13 30.90 15.87 4.78
N PHE A 14 32.04 15.44 4.25
CA PHE A 14 32.11 14.32 3.29
C PHE A 14 31.66 13.00 3.90
N GLY A 15 32.08 12.69 5.14
CA GLY A 15 31.63 11.50 5.86
C GLY A 15 30.13 11.48 6.14
N LYS A 16 29.51 12.64 6.42
CA LYS A 16 28.04 12.76 6.54
C LYS A 16 27.33 12.60 5.20
N MET A 17 27.87 13.16 4.12
CA MET A 17 27.32 13.01 2.77
C MET A 17 27.32 11.56 2.28
N ASP A 18 28.43 10.84 2.47
CA ASP A 18 28.58 9.48 1.96
C ASP A 18 27.72 8.47 2.74
N LYS A 19 27.60 8.68 4.06
CA LYS A 19 26.72 7.89 4.95
C LYS A 19 25.23 8.16 4.67
N GLY A 20 24.87 9.40 4.32
CA GLY A 20 23.53 9.78 3.89
C GLY A 20 23.14 9.16 2.55
N ARG A 21 24.04 9.18 1.57
CA ARG A 21 23.85 8.58 0.23
C ARG A 21 23.69 7.05 0.32
N MET A 22 24.52 6.37 1.12
CA MET A 22 24.38 4.93 1.37
C MET A 22 23.06 4.55 2.04
N ARG A 23 22.60 5.33 3.05
CA ARG A 23 21.30 5.09 3.70
C ARG A 23 20.14 5.27 2.73
N LEU A 24 20.15 6.32 1.91
CA LEU A 24 19.08 6.56 0.93
C LEU A 24 19.00 5.43 -0.10
N GLY A 25 20.16 4.96 -0.59
CA GLY A 25 20.24 3.83 -1.51
C GLY A 25 19.72 2.51 -0.93
N LEU A 26 19.97 2.26 0.37
CA LEU A 26 19.46 1.07 1.06
C LEU A 26 17.93 1.13 1.25
N PHE A 27 17.39 2.29 1.65
CA PHE A 27 15.95 2.49 1.79
C PHE A 27 15.22 2.32 0.45
N SER A 28 15.81 2.84 -0.63
CA SER A 28 15.26 2.68 -1.98
C SER A 28 15.16 1.22 -2.39
N LYS A 29 16.20 0.40 -2.14
CA LYS A 29 16.16 -1.04 -2.47
C LYS A 29 15.10 -1.80 -1.68
N ARG A 30 15.00 -1.56 -0.36
CA ARG A 30 14.00 -2.21 0.51
C ARG A 30 12.58 -1.85 0.08
N LEU A 31 12.34 -0.58 -0.22
CA LEU A 31 11.05 -0.10 -0.71
C LEU A 31 10.67 -0.80 -2.03
N VAL A 32 11.59 -0.85 -3.00
CA VAL A 32 11.35 -1.51 -4.29
C VAL A 32 11.07 -3.00 -4.12
N ILE A 33 11.85 -3.71 -3.29
CA ILE A 33 11.60 -5.14 -3.03
C ILE A 33 10.22 -5.32 -2.39
N SER A 34 9.88 -4.54 -1.36
CA SER A 34 8.57 -4.63 -0.72
C SER A 34 7.42 -4.30 -1.66
N PHE A 35 7.61 -3.34 -2.59
CA PHE A 35 6.64 -3.03 -3.63
C PHE A 35 6.40 -4.22 -4.56
N LEU A 36 7.47 -4.87 -5.03
CA LEU A 36 7.36 -6.07 -5.87
C LEU A 36 6.68 -7.22 -5.14
N VAL A 37 6.95 -7.40 -3.84
CA VAL A 37 6.25 -8.39 -3.00
C VAL A 37 4.76 -8.06 -2.90
N CYS A 38 4.38 -6.79 -2.72
CA CYS A 38 2.97 -6.38 -2.72
C CYS A 38 2.29 -6.72 -4.05
N LEU A 39 2.92 -6.41 -5.19
CA LEU A 39 2.38 -6.76 -6.52
C LEU A 39 2.23 -8.27 -6.69
N TRP A 40 3.22 -9.05 -6.23
CA TRP A 40 3.16 -10.50 -6.26
C TRP A 40 2.01 -11.04 -5.39
N MET A 41 1.82 -10.50 -4.18
CA MET A 41 0.73 -10.92 -3.29
C MET A 41 -0.66 -10.53 -3.81
N LEU A 42 -0.78 -9.38 -4.47
CA LEU A 42 -2.00 -8.99 -5.19
C LEU A 42 -2.35 -10.04 -6.26
N TYR A 43 -1.38 -10.37 -7.11
CA TYR A 43 -1.54 -11.38 -8.15
C TYR A 43 -1.89 -12.76 -7.57
N LEU A 44 -1.16 -13.22 -6.55
CA LEU A 44 -1.46 -14.50 -5.91
C LEU A 44 -2.86 -14.51 -5.28
N THR A 45 -3.28 -13.43 -4.62
CA THR A 45 -4.64 -13.37 -4.05
C THR A 45 -5.68 -13.54 -5.14
N GLU A 46 -5.53 -12.87 -6.28
CA GLU A 46 -6.44 -13.01 -7.42
C GLU A 46 -6.46 -14.45 -7.94
N VAL A 47 -5.29 -15.06 -8.18
CA VAL A 47 -5.16 -16.45 -8.66
C VAL A 47 -5.77 -17.48 -7.70
N PHE A 48 -5.65 -17.27 -6.38
CA PHE A 48 -6.18 -18.18 -5.37
C PHE A 48 -7.61 -17.85 -4.93
N THR A 49 -8.24 -16.83 -5.53
CA THR A 49 -9.66 -16.51 -5.33
C THR A 49 -10.49 -17.26 -6.35
N ILE A 50 -11.54 -17.93 -5.89
CA ILE A 50 -12.43 -18.67 -6.79
C ILE A 50 -13.32 -17.68 -7.54
N GLU A 51 -13.34 -17.81 -8.86
CA GLU A 51 -14.16 -16.97 -9.72
C GLU A 51 -15.66 -17.20 -9.47
N ALA A 52 -16.43 -16.12 -9.52
CA ALA A 52 -17.85 -16.14 -9.17
C ALA A 52 -18.70 -17.08 -10.06
N HIS A 53 -18.23 -17.46 -11.25
CA HIS A 53 -18.98 -18.33 -12.15
C HIS A 53 -18.82 -19.83 -11.84
N VAL A 54 -17.79 -20.23 -11.09
CA VAL A 54 -17.50 -21.63 -10.72
C VAL A 54 -18.07 -21.95 -9.33
N ILE A 55 -18.42 -23.21 -9.06
CA ILE A 55 -18.78 -23.69 -7.71
C ILE A 55 -17.64 -24.56 -7.22
N SER A 56 -17.01 -24.16 -6.10
CA SER A 56 -15.93 -24.92 -5.46
C SER A 56 -16.32 -25.39 -4.06
N GLY A 57 -15.97 -26.63 -3.74
CA GLY A 57 -16.06 -27.19 -2.38
C GLY A 57 -14.70 -27.31 -1.66
N ASN A 58 -13.63 -26.81 -2.26
CA ASN A 58 -12.24 -27.12 -1.85
C ASN A 58 -11.68 -26.18 -0.76
N GLY A 59 -12.53 -25.44 -0.05
CA GLY A 59 -12.15 -24.47 0.97
C GLY A 59 -11.60 -23.16 0.42
N ASN A 60 -11.02 -22.31 1.29
CA ASN A 60 -10.53 -20.98 0.92
C ASN A 60 -8.98 -20.89 0.98
N PRO A 61 -8.25 -21.40 -0.02
CA PRO A 61 -6.79 -21.25 -0.06
C PRO A 61 -6.35 -19.79 -0.19
N GLY A 62 -7.17 -18.94 -0.83
CA GLY A 62 -6.91 -17.51 -0.97
C GLY A 62 -6.87 -16.75 0.36
N LEU A 63 -7.49 -17.27 1.43
CA LEU A 63 -7.43 -16.64 2.75
C LEU A 63 -5.99 -16.53 3.28
N LEU A 64 -5.16 -17.55 3.02
CA LEU A 64 -3.75 -17.53 3.41
C LEU A 64 -3.00 -16.42 2.65
N MET A 65 -3.32 -16.25 1.36
CA MET A 65 -2.75 -15.17 0.53
C MET A 65 -3.19 -13.79 1.02
N VAL A 66 -4.46 -13.64 1.44
CA VAL A 66 -4.95 -12.41 2.05
C VAL A 66 -4.13 -12.05 3.29
N MET A 67 -3.87 -13.01 4.19
CA MET A 67 -3.05 -12.76 5.37
C MET A 67 -1.63 -12.30 5.01
N PHE A 68 -0.96 -13.00 4.08
CA PHE A 68 0.39 -12.62 3.65
C PHE A 68 0.42 -11.27 2.91
N ALA A 69 -0.62 -10.95 2.14
CA ALA A 69 -0.77 -9.67 1.49
C ALA A 69 -0.89 -8.53 2.51
N VAL A 70 -1.70 -8.70 3.57
CA VAL A 70 -1.81 -7.70 4.65
C VAL A 70 -0.45 -7.44 5.30
N PHE A 71 0.30 -8.48 5.66
CA PHE A 71 1.64 -8.29 6.23
C PHE A 71 2.61 -7.60 5.25
N SER A 72 2.53 -7.94 3.97
CA SER A 72 3.34 -7.32 2.92
C SER A 72 3.02 -5.84 2.76
N PHE A 73 1.73 -5.47 2.77
CA PHE A 73 1.27 -4.08 2.69
C PHE A 73 1.76 -3.29 3.89
N LEU A 74 1.62 -3.83 5.11
CA LEU A 74 2.12 -3.17 6.32
C LEU A 74 3.63 -2.93 6.26
N PHE A 75 4.41 -3.92 5.81
CA PHE A 75 5.86 -3.77 5.64
C PHE A 75 6.21 -2.68 4.62
N PHE A 76 5.56 -2.71 3.44
CA PHE A 76 5.72 -1.67 2.43
C PHE A 76 5.34 -0.29 2.97
N GLY A 77 4.23 -0.18 3.69
CA GLY A 77 3.76 1.07 4.29
C GLY A 77 4.74 1.67 5.27
N MET A 78 5.39 0.84 6.10
CA MET A 78 6.45 1.28 7.01
C MET A 78 7.67 1.83 6.26
N GLU A 79 8.12 1.16 5.20
CA GLU A 79 9.25 1.62 4.39
C GLU A 79 8.91 2.90 3.62
N LEU A 80 7.70 2.98 3.05
CA LEU A 80 7.19 4.17 2.37
C LEU A 80 7.14 5.37 3.32
N TRP A 81 6.61 5.18 4.52
CA TRP A 81 6.55 6.21 5.56
C TRP A 81 7.93 6.72 5.96
N LYS A 82 8.91 5.82 6.11
CA LYS A 82 10.30 6.21 6.38
C LYS A 82 10.85 7.06 5.24
N VAL A 83 10.69 6.64 4.00
CA VAL A 83 11.20 7.38 2.83
C VAL A 83 10.56 8.77 2.77
N LEU A 84 9.23 8.88 2.86
CA LEU A 84 8.51 10.16 2.87
C LEU A 84 9.01 11.09 3.98
N ASN A 85 9.30 10.56 5.17
CA ASN A 85 9.77 11.37 6.29
C ASN A 85 11.17 11.97 6.09
N HIS A 86 12.01 11.33 5.28
CA HIS A 86 13.36 11.79 4.96
C HIS A 86 13.40 12.67 3.70
N MET A 87 12.29 12.80 2.95
CA MET A 87 12.24 13.69 1.80
C MET A 87 12.24 15.16 2.24
N ASN A 88 13.11 15.96 1.63
CA ASN A 88 13.12 17.40 1.80
C ASN A 88 12.34 18.08 0.68
N ILE A 89 11.03 18.24 0.89
CA ILE A 89 10.11 18.88 -0.07
C ILE A 89 9.60 20.20 0.54
N ALA A 90 9.47 21.24 -0.29
CA ALA A 90 8.88 22.50 0.14
C ALA A 90 7.41 22.33 0.56
N LYS A 91 6.91 23.18 1.46
CA LYS A 91 5.52 23.11 1.96
C LYS A 91 4.48 23.09 0.83
N ARG A 92 4.70 23.88 -0.22
CA ARG A 92 3.84 23.89 -1.42
C ARG A 92 3.84 22.54 -2.16
N GLY A 93 4.97 21.85 -2.21
CA GLY A 93 5.05 20.50 -2.77
C GLY A 93 4.25 19.49 -1.94
N TRP A 94 4.37 19.54 -0.61
CA TRP A 94 3.55 18.71 0.28
C TRP A 94 2.05 18.98 0.15
N LEU A 95 1.63 20.22 -0.10
CA LEU A 95 0.23 20.56 -0.40
C LEU A 95 -0.27 19.84 -1.67
N PHE A 96 0.50 19.90 -2.77
CA PHE A 96 0.11 19.20 -3.99
C PHE A 96 0.09 17.68 -3.82
N ILE A 97 1.06 17.11 -3.08
CA ILE A 97 1.07 15.68 -2.74
C ILE A 97 -0.16 15.31 -1.93
N SER A 98 -0.56 16.15 -0.97
CA SER A 98 -1.75 15.95 -0.15
C SER A 98 -3.02 15.95 -0.99
N ILE A 99 -3.21 16.96 -1.86
CA ILE A 99 -4.37 17.04 -2.74
C ILE A 99 -4.41 15.83 -3.68
N GLY A 100 -3.28 15.50 -4.32
CA GLY A 100 -3.19 14.37 -5.25
C GLY A 100 -3.52 13.04 -4.59
N SER A 101 -2.90 12.76 -3.43
CA SER A 101 -3.19 11.53 -2.67
C SER A 101 -4.63 11.45 -2.19
N PHE A 102 -5.24 12.57 -1.79
CA PHE A 102 -6.65 12.61 -1.41
C PHE A 102 -7.59 12.33 -2.60
N CYS A 103 -7.32 12.91 -3.76
CA CYS A 103 -8.09 12.62 -4.98
C CYS A 103 -7.97 11.14 -5.37
N THR A 104 -6.75 10.59 -5.36
CA THR A 104 -6.51 9.17 -5.64
C THR A 104 -7.23 8.25 -4.65
N LEU A 105 -7.25 8.61 -3.36
CA LEU A 105 -7.96 7.88 -2.32
C LEU A 105 -9.46 7.81 -2.61
N ILE A 106 -10.09 8.95 -2.93
CA ILE A 106 -11.53 9.01 -3.25
C ILE A 106 -11.85 8.18 -4.50
N ILE A 107 -11.09 8.37 -5.58
CA ILE A 107 -11.31 7.63 -6.83
C ILE A 107 -11.21 6.13 -6.57
N SER A 108 -10.19 5.70 -5.84
CA SER A 108 -9.98 4.28 -5.56
C SER A 108 -11.07 3.71 -4.64
N ALA A 109 -11.56 4.47 -3.67
CA ALA A 109 -12.69 4.07 -2.82
C ALA A 109 -13.99 3.90 -3.63
N VAL A 110 -14.25 4.78 -4.59
CA VAL A 110 -15.41 4.66 -5.49
C VAL A 110 -15.28 3.44 -6.41
N LEU A 111 -14.09 3.22 -6.97
CA LEU A 111 -13.82 2.05 -7.82
C LEU A 111 -13.94 0.73 -7.05
N GLU A 112 -13.45 0.70 -5.81
CA GLU A 112 -13.60 -0.45 -4.93
C GLU A 112 -15.07 -0.73 -4.62
N ALA A 113 -15.84 0.30 -4.27
CA ALA A 113 -17.28 0.15 -4.02
C ALA A 113 -18.01 -0.40 -5.26
N ALA A 114 -17.69 0.11 -6.45
CA ALA A 114 -18.26 -0.36 -7.70
C ALA A 114 -17.89 -1.83 -7.97
N TYR A 115 -16.62 -2.21 -7.77
CA TYR A 115 -16.13 -3.58 -7.91
C TYR A 115 -16.86 -4.55 -6.96
N VAL A 116 -16.94 -4.20 -5.67
CA VAL A 116 -17.63 -5.02 -4.66
C VAL A 116 -19.10 -5.20 -5.01
N ILE A 117 -19.79 -4.13 -5.41
CA ILE A 117 -21.20 -4.21 -5.82
C ILE A 117 -21.37 -5.14 -7.03
N ASP A 118 -20.49 -5.04 -8.02
CA ASP A 118 -20.57 -5.89 -9.22
C ASP A 118 -20.34 -7.36 -8.89
N LEU A 119 -19.30 -7.65 -8.09
CA LEU A 119 -19.01 -9.02 -7.68
C LEU A 119 -20.12 -9.62 -6.78
N ILE A 120 -20.75 -8.83 -5.90
CA ILE A 120 -21.95 -9.27 -5.16
C ILE A 120 -23.09 -9.63 -6.11
N LYS A 121 -23.32 -8.84 -7.17
CA LYS A 121 -24.35 -9.15 -8.18
C LYS A 121 -24.02 -10.44 -8.94
N GLN A 122 -22.77 -10.64 -9.34
CA GLN A 122 -22.32 -11.87 -10.00
C GLN A 122 -22.51 -13.12 -9.11
N LEU A 123 -22.37 -12.97 -7.79
CA LEU A 123 -22.62 -14.03 -6.83
C LEU A 123 -24.11 -14.30 -6.55
N GLY A 124 -25.03 -13.52 -7.12
CA GLY A 124 -26.47 -13.66 -6.89
C GLY A 124 -26.98 -12.96 -5.62
N GLY A 125 -26.16 -12.10 -5.01
CA GLY A 125 -26.51 -11.29 -3.84
C GLY A 125 -25.68 -11.59 -2.60
N SER A 126 -26.06 -10.97 -1.47
CA SER A 126 -25.38 -11.12 -0.18
C SER A 126 -25.48 -12.54 0.40
N PRO A 127 -24.67 -12.88 1.43
CA PRO A 127 -24.75 -14.19 2.10
C PRO A 127 -26.10 -14.52 2.77
N SER A 128 -26.96 -13.52 2.95
CA SER A 128 -28.32 -13.69 3.48
C SER A 128 -29.35 -14.06 2.40
N ASN A 129 -29.02 -13.91 1.12
CA ASN A 129 -29.92 -14.21 0.02
C ASN A 129 -29.86 -15.72 -0.33
N VAL A 130 -31.00 -16.39 -0.29
CA VAL A 130 -31.13 -17.83 -0.61
C VAL A 130 -30.68 -18.18 -2.03
N ASN A 131 -30.73 -17.21 -2.95
CA ASN A 131 -30.32 -17.38 -4.34
C ASN A 131 -28.83 -17.06 -4.56
N SER A 132 -28.11 -16.65 -3.52
CA SER A 132 -26.68 -16.33 -3.60
C SER A 132 -25.82 -17.59 -3.55
N LYS A 133 -24.76 -17.62 -4.36
CA LYS A 133 -23.71 -18.66 -4.29
C LYS A 133 -22.99 -18.66 -2.95
N ILE A 134 -22.98 -17.53 -2.25
CA ILE A 134 -22.39 -17.39 -0.93
C ILE A 134 -23.44 -17.47 0.19
N TYR A 135 -24.62 -18.04 -0.07
CA TYR A 135 -25.65 -18.20 0.95
C TYR A 135 -25.11 -18.96 2.17
N ARG A 136 -25.31 -18.39 3.37
CA ARG A 136 -24.80 -18.89 4.66
C ARG A 136 -23.29 -18.91 4.84
N PHE A 137 -22.50 -18.47 3.86
CA PHE A 137 -21.08 -18.21 4.08
C PHE A 137 -20.88 -16.89 4.84
N SER A 138 -19.74 -16.73 5.51
CA SER A 138 -19.33 -15.41 5.99
C SER A 138 -18.89 -14.52 4.82
N TRP A 139 -18.83 -13.20 5.02
CA TRP A 139 -18.28 -12.27 4.02
C TRP A 139 -16.81 -12.52 3.69
N ILE A 140 -16.07 -13.18 4.59
CA ILE A 140 -14.73 -13.70 4.33
C ILE A 140 -14.90 -15.15 3.86
N ASN A 141 -14.83 -15.38 2.55
CA ASN A 141 -14.95 -16.70 1.94
C ASN A 141 -14.13 -16.79 0.64
N GLN A 142 -14.13 -17.97 0.02
CA GLN A 142 -13.29 -18.28 -1.15
C GLN A 142 -13.57 -17.42 -2.40
N TYR A 143 -14.74 -16.79 -2.49
CA TYR A 143 -15.15 -15.95 -3.61
C TYR A 143 -14.93 -14.45 -3.36
N THR A 144 -14.67 -14.06 -2.11
CA THR A 144 -14.67 -12.65 -1.67
C THR A 144 -13.31 -12.19 -1.15
N ASN A 145 -12.25 -13.00 -1.25
CA ASN A 145 -10.90 -12.58 -0.84
C ASN A 145 -10.47 -11.29 -1.54
N THR A 146 -10.85 -11.11 -2.81
CA THR A 146 -10.59 -9.90 -3.58
C THR A 146 -11.38 -8.68 -3.10
N PHE A 147 -12.38 -8.79 -2.23
CA PHE A 147 -12.93 -7.61 -1.53
C PHE A 147 -11.91 -6.97 -0.59
N TYR A 148 -11.01 -7.78 -0.05
CA TYR A 148 -10.07 -7.34 0.97
C TYR A 148 -8.70 -7.00 0.40
N ILE A 149 -8.28 -7.72 -0.63
CA ILE A 149 -6.98 -7.56 -1.27
C ILE A 149 -7.16 -7.52 -2.78
N ASN A 150 -6.98 -6.35 -3.35
CA ASN A 150 -7.01 -6.06 -4.78
C ASN A 150 -6.24 -4.75 -5.07
N ALA A 151 -6.18 -4.35 -6.34
CA ALA A 151 -5.47 -3.14 -6.74
C ALA A 151 -6.03 -1.85 -6.09
N TYR A 152 -7.36 -1.70 -5.98
CA TYR A 152 -7.99 -0.52 -5.40
C TYR A 152 -7.73 -0.43 -3.89
N THR A 153 -7.87 -1.52 -3.14
CA THR A 153 -7.55 -1.57 -1.70
C THR A 153 -6.07 -1.27 -1.43
N TYR A 154 -5.17 -1.74 -2.28
CA TYR A 154 -3.75 -1.37 -2.22
C TYR A 154 -3.54 0.13 -2.47
N ILE A 155 -4.15 0.71 -3.51
CA ILE A 155 -4.02 2.14 -3.81
C ILE A 155 -4.62 2.98 -2.68
N ILE A 156 -5.75 2.58 -2.09
CA ILE A 156 -6.34 3.20 -0.91
C ILE A 156 -5.33 3.23 0.24
N PHE A 157 -4.68 2.08 0.52
CA PHE A 157 -3.67 2.00 1.56
C PHE A 157 -2.48 2.93 1.32
N VAL A 158 -1.89 2.90 0.12
CA VAL A 158 -0.74 3.75 -0.24
C VAL A 158 -1.10 5.23 -0.20
N SER A 159 -2.22 5.61 -0.81
CA SER A 159 -2.70 6.99 -0.83
C SER A 159 -3.01 7.52 0.57
N SER A 160 -3.58 6.70 1.46
CA SER A 160 -3.79 7.06 2.87
C SER A 160 -2.49 7.40 3.58
N ILE A 161 -1.45 6.57 3.43
CA ILE A 161 -0.13 6.79 4.05
C ILE A 161 0.48 8.10 3.54
N VAL A 162 0.47 8.30 2.22
CA VAL A 162 1.01 9.53 1.60
C VAL A 162 0.23 10.75 2.06
N PHE A 163 -1.10 10.67 2.10
CA PHE A 163 -1.96 11.75 2.55
C PHE A 163 -1.66 12.15 4.00
N ILE A 164 -1.67 11.20 4.93
CA ILE A 164 -1.39 11.46 6.35
C ILE A 164 0.02 12.05 6.52
N CYS A 165 1.04 11.47 5.88
CA CYS A 165 2.41 11.97 5.98
C CYS A 165 2.53 13.39 5.43
N SER A 166 1.89 13.68 4.29
CA SER A 166 1.95 14.99 3.65
C SER A 166 1.30 16.08 4.53
N ILE A 167 0.15 15.77 5.13
CA ILE A 167 -0.54 16.65 6.08
C ILE A 167 0.38 16.93 7.28
N GLN A 168 0.96 15.91 7.89
CA GLN A 168 1.89 16.09 9.02
C GLN A 168 3.07 17.00 8.66
N LYS A 169 3.66 16.84 7.47
CA LYS A 169 4.78 17.68 7.01
C LYS A 169 4.38 19.12 6.72
N MET A 170 3.13 19.37 6.32
CA MET A 170 2.63 20.74 6.14
C MET A 170 2.50 21.49 7.47
N PHE A 171 2.04 20.79 8.52
CA PHE A 171 1.78 21.36 9.85
C PHE A 171 2.98 21.32 10.80
N ALA A 172 4.03 20.55 10.49
CA ALA A 172 5.27 20.57 11.27
C ALA A 172 5.87 21.98 11.31
N LYS A 173 6.14 22.50 12.53
CA LYS A 173 6.94 23.72 12.71
C LYS A 173 8.37 23.41 12.24
N ARG A 174 8.92 24.29 11.41
CA ARG A 174 10.32 24.22 10.95
C ARG A 174 11.25 24.58 12.10
#